data_AF-A0A7Y6V994-F1
#
_entry.id   AF-A0A7Y6V994-F1
#
_cell.length_a   1.000
_cell.length_b   1.000
_cell.length_c   1.000
_cell.angle_alpha   90.00
_cell.angle_beta   90.00
_cell.angle_gamma   90.00
#
_symmetry.space_group_name_H-M   'P 1'
#
loop_
_entity.id
_entity.type
_entity.pdbx_description
1 polymer ?
#
loop_
_entity_poly.entity_id
_entity_poly.type
_entity_poly.pdbx_seq_one_letter_code
_entity_poly.pdbx_strand_id
1 'polypeptide(L)' 'MALVDRCEQQSLVVRRQGREDRRQIEVHLLEEGMSRVTQIAEAHQPELRYLQENTPLAGWNKSP' A
#
# COMPACT_ATOMS: atom_id res chain seq x y z
N MET A 1 -13.46 11.50 6.61
CA MET A 1 -12.98 11.41 5.21
C MET A 1 -12.29 10.07 4.98
N ALA A 2 -12.44 9.48 3.80
CA ALA A 2 -11.81 8.20 3.48
C ALA A 2 -10.31 8.34 3.19
N LEU A 3 -9.55 7.24 3.28
CA LEU A 3 -8.10 7.22 3.05
C LEU A 3 -7.73 7.70 1.64
N VAL A 4 -8.37 7.11 0.62
CA VAL A 4 -8.07 7.38 -0.79
C VAL A 4 -8.30 8.85 -1.14
N ASP A 5 -9.32 9.50 -0.57
CA ASP A 5 -9.58 10.92 -0.80
C ASP A 5 -8.41 11.79 -0.32
N ARG A 6 -7.86 11.48 0.86
CA ARG A 6 -6.71 12.22 1.39
C ARG A 6 -5.45 11.99 0.56
N CYS A 7 -5.21 10.75 0.14
CA CYS A 7 -4.06 10.42 -0.69
C CYS A 7 -4.14 11.08 -2.07
N GLU A 8 -5.33 11.18 -2.66
CA GLU A 8 -5.53 11.88 -3.94
C GLU A 8 -5.32 13.39 -3.78
N GLN A 9 -5.85 14.00 -2.70
CA GLN A 9 -5.61 15.43 -2.38
C GLN A 9 -4.13 15.77 -2.19
N GLN A 10 -3.34 14.80 -1.72
CA GLN A 10 -1.91 14.93 -1.52
C GLN A 10 -1.08 14.53 -2.75
N SER A 11 -1.71 14.26 -3.91
CA SER A 11 -1.02 13.84 -5.14
C SER A 11 -0.18 12.56 -4.98
N LEU A 12 -0.60 11.67 -4.08
CA LEU A 12 0.05 10.37 -3.86
C LEU A 12 -0.53 9.26 -4.72
N VAL A 13 -1.81 9.40 -5.07
CA VAL A 13 -2.54 8.46 -5.93
C VAL A 13 -3.43 9.21 -6.91
N VAL A 14 -3.86 8.52 -7.95
CA VAL A 14 -4.87 9.01 -8.90
C VAL A 14 -5.93 7.95 -9.15
N ARG A 15 -7.18 8.37 -9.25
CA ARG A 15 -8.29 7.51 -9.68
C ARG A 15 -8.41 7.51 -11.20
N ARG A 16 -8.55 6.33 -11.79
CA ARG A 16 -8.79 6.14 -13.23
C ARG A 16 -9.95 5.18 -13.44
N GLN A 17 -10.72 5.37 -14.52
CA GLN A 17 -11.70 4.35 -14.91
C GLN A 17 -11.00 3.03 -15.17
N GLY A 18 -11.64 1.95 -14.75
CA GLY A 18 -11.13 0.60 -14.91
C GLY A 18 -10.81 0.28 -16.37
N ARG A 19 -9.65 -0.33 -16.58
CA ARG A 19 -9.17 -0.70 -17.92
C ARG A 19 -10.03 -1.80 -18.53
N GLU A 20 -10.46 -2.78 -17.72
CA GLU A 20 -11.30 -3.90 -18.15
C GLU A 20 -12.79 -3.61 -18.04
N ASP A 21 -13.21 -2.89 -17.00
CA ASP A 21 -14.59 -2.47 -16.78
C ASP A 21 -14.63 -1.01 -16.34
N ARG A 22 -15.20 -0.15 -17.19
CA ARG A 22 -15.29 1.30 -16.93
C ARG A 22 -16.20 1.67 -15.77
N ARG A 23 -16.98 0.72 -15.25
CA ARG A 23 -17.79 0.90 -14.02
C ARG A 23 -16.94 0.81 -12.76
N GLN A 24 -15.73 0.27 -12.87
CA GLN A 24 -14.79 0.18 -11.75
C GLN A 24 -13.87 1.39 -11.73
N ILE A 25 -13.39 1.74 -10.54
CA ILE A 25 -12.37 2.77 -10.35
C ILE A 25 -11.11 2.07 -9.88
N GLU A 26 -10.03 2.26 -10.62
CA GLU A 26 -8.70 1.83 -10.23
C GLU A 26 -7.98 3.00 -9.55
N VAL A 27 -7.27 2.68 -8.46
CA VAL A 27 -6.41 3.63 -7.74
C VAL A 27 -4.97 3.30 -8.08
N HIS A 28 -4.29 4.27 -8.68
CA HIS A 28 -2.90 4.12 -9.13
C HIS A 28 -1.98 4.95 -8.27
N LEU A 29 -0.90 4.34 -7.78
CA LEU A 29 0.17 5.05 -7.07
C LEU A 29 0.90 6.00 -8.04
N LEU A 30 1.11 7.24 -7.59
CA LEU A 30 1.99 8.19 -8.24
C LEU A 30 3.41 8.02 -7.68
N GLU A 31 4.39 8.62 -8.33
CA GLU A 31 5.80 8.50 -7.95
C GLU A 31 6.05 8.95 -6.49
N GLU A 32 5.46 10.08 -6.08
CA GLU A 32 5.54 10.56 -4.70
C GLU A 32 4.90 9.56 -3.73
N GLY A 33 3.75 9.01 -4.08
CA GLY A 33 3.08 7.98 -3.28
C GLY A 33 3.94 6.74 -3.13
N MET A 34 4.60 6.31 -4.22
CA MET A 34 5.51 5.16 -4.19
C MET A 34 6.69 5.44 -3.26
N SER A 35 7.34 6.60 -3.37
CA SER A 35 8.43 6.99 -2.47
C SER A 35 8.02 6.95 -1.00
N ARG A 36 6.83 7.48 -0.67
CA ARG A 36 6.30 7.49 0.70
C ARG A 36 6.00 6.08 1.21
N VAL A 37 5.36 5.24 0.41
CA VAL A 37 5.06 3.85 0.80
C VAL A 37 6.35 3.06 1.00
N THR A 38 7.37 3.26 0.17
CA THR A 38 8.69 2.64 0.36
C THR A 38 9.33 3.08 1.69
N GLN A 39 9.33 4.39 1.99
CA GLN A 39 9.88 4.90 3.26
C GLN A 39 9.16 4.30 4.48
N ILE A 40 7.82 4.21 4.42
CA ILE A 40 7.02 3.57 5.46
C ILE A 40 7.39 2.10 5.58
N ALA A 41 7.45 1.37 4.47
CA ALA A 41 7.80 -0.04 4.47
C ALA A 41 9.19 -0.30 5.07
N GLU A 42 10.19 0.53 4.73
CA GLU A 42 11.53 0.48 5.29
C GLU A 42 11.54 0.74 6.80
N ALA A 43 10.86 1.80 7.24
CA ALA A 43 10.79 2.17 8.65
C ALA A 43 10.16 1.06 9.52
N HIS A 44 9.21 0.30 8.98
CA HIS A 44 8.53 -0.78 9.69
C HIS A 44 9.14 -2.18 9.48
N GLN A 45 10.21 -2.34 8.69
CA GLN A 45 10.89 -3.64 8.54
C GLN A 45 11.31 -4.30 9.86
N PRO A 46 11.86 -3.56 10.86
CA PRO A 46 12.25 -4.16 12.13
C PRO A 46 11.06 -4.73 12.90
N GLU A 47 9.93 -4.01 12.90
CA GLU A 47 8.69 -4.43 13.56
C GLU A 47 8.10 -5.67 12.87
N LEU A 48 8.06 -5.69 11.54
CA LEU A 48 7.61 -6.85 10.78
C LEU A 48 8.47 -8.09 11.06
N ARG A 49 9.79 -7.93 11.14
CA ARG A 49 10.71 -9.03 11.48
C ARG A 49 10.44 -9.58 12.87
N TYR A 50 10.29 -8.69 13.86
CA TYR A 50 9.95 -9.10 15.22
C TYR A 50 8.65 -9.90 15.25
N LEU A 51 7.61 -9.45 14.54
CA LEU A 51 6.33 -10.13 14.47
C LEU A 51 6.45 -11.51 13.78
N GLN A 52 7.26 -11.64 12.72
CA GLN A 52 7.50 -12.92 12.05
C GLN A 52 8.17 -13.95 12.97
N GLU A 53 9.13 -13.50 13.78
CA GLU A 53 9.89 -14.38 14.69
C GLU A 53 9.09 -14.78 15.93
N ASN A 54 8.21 -13.89 16.42
CA ASN A 54 7.61 -14.03 17.76
C ASN A 54 6.09 -14.23 17.74
N THR A 55 5.45 -14.18 16.57
CA THR A 55 3.99 -14.34 16.48
C THR A 55 3.64 -15.62 15.71
N PRO A 56 2.94 -16.58 16.32
CA PRO A 56 2.41 -17.74 15.60
C PRO A 56 1.20 -17.31 14.75
N LEU A 57 1.44 -16.65 13.62
CA LEU A 57 0.41 -16.28 12.66
C LEU A 57 0.42 -17.24 11.47
N ALA A 58 -0.68 -17.97 11.30
CA ALA A 58 -0.87 -18.88 10.18
C ALA A 58 -0.84 -18.09 8.85
N GLY A 59 0.11 -18.42 7.98
CA GLY A 59 0.19 -17.89 6.61
C GLY A 59 1.27 -16.83 6.36
N TRP A 60 2.07 -16.46 7.35
CA TRP A 60 3.15 -15.46 7.20
C TRP A 60 4.42 -15.99 6.49
N ASN A 61 4.59 -17.31 6.40
CA ASN A 61 5.72 -17.96 5.71
C ASN A 61 5.55 -18.01 4.18
N LYS A 62 5.22 -16.88 3.55
CA LYS A 62 5.40 -16.74 2.10
C LYS A 62 6.40 -15.64 1.82
N SER A 63 7.68 -16.00 1.94
CA SER A 63 8.73 -15.34 1.18
C SER A 63 8.63 -15.79 -0.29
N PRO A 64 8.86 -14.93 -1.28
CA PRO A 64 9.27 -15.37 -2.61
C PRO A 64 10.63 -16.08 -2.58
#